data_AF-A0A7X8TGQ1-F1
#
_entry.id   AF-A0A7X8TGQ1-F1
#
_cell.length_a   1.000
_cell.length_b   1.000
_cell.length_c   1.000
_cell.angle_alpha   90.00
_cell.angle_beta   90.00
_cell.angle_gamma   90.00
#
_symmetry.space_group_name_H-M   'P 1'
#
loop_
_entity.id
_entity.type
_entity.pdbx_description
1 polymer ?
#
loop_
_entity_poly.entity_id
_entity_poly.type
_entity_poly.pdbx_seq_one_letter_code
_entity_poly.pdbx_strand_id
1 'polypeptide(L)'
;APVPASTDTMQLTALAERTLMIVRWAKTSRRAVEFSLQRLKSARNAEISVAINNVKPKRHAQYSFSDSELFARSLMKYYNFKT
;
A
#
# COMPACT_ATOMS: atom_id res chain seq x y z
N ALA A 1 -7.08 -5.85 -9.16
CA ALA A 1 -8.39 -5.82 -8.47
C ALA A 1 -8.17 -5.71 -6.95
N PRO A 2 -9.16 -5.29 -6.13
CA PRO A 2 -9.00 -5.27 -4.68
C PRO A 2 -9.00 -6.71 -4.13
N VAL A 3 -7.98 -7.06 -3.33
CA VAL A 3 -7.85 -8.36 -2.64
C VAL A 3 -9.11 -8.80 -1.87
N PRO A 4 -9.81 -7.94 -1.11
CA PRO A 4 -11.02 -8.38 -0.40
C PRO A 4 -12.19 -8.72 -1.34
N ALA A 5 -12.15 -8.29 -2.60
CA ALA A 5 -13.27 -8.35 -3.54
C ALA A 5 -13.17 -9.47 -4.59
N SER A 6 -12.02 -10.13 -4.77
CA SER A 6 -11.88 -11.19 -5.78
C SER A 6 -10.86 -12.26 -5.39
N THR A 7 -11.22 -13.51 -5.67
CA THR A 7 -10.39 -14.72 -5.53
C THR A 7 -9.29 -14.80 -6.59
N ASP A 8 -9.45 -14.14 -7.74
CA ASP A 8 -8.49 -14.17 -8.85
C ASP A 8 -7.15 -13.56 -8.44
N THR A 9 -7.20 -12.54 -7.57
CA THR A 9 -5.99 -11.90 -7.03
C THR A 9 -5.17 -12.88 -6.21
N MET A 10 -5.83 -13.82 -5.52
CA MET A 10 -5.17 -14.85 -4.71
C MET A 10 -4.48 -15.89 -5.60
N GLN A 11 -5.16 -16.34 -6.66
CA GLN A 11 -4.60 -17.31 -7.62
C GLN A 11 -3.41 -16.74 -8.38
N LEU A 12 -3.52 -15.50 -8.86
CA LEU A 12 -2.41 -14.81 -9.53
C LEU A 12 -1.22 -14.59 -8.59
N THR A 13 -1.47 -14.28 -7.32
CA THR A 13 -0.41 -14.14 -6.30
C THR A 13 0.33 -15.45 -6.06
N ALA A 14 -0.35 -16.60 -6.12
CA ALA A 14 0.28 -17.90 -5.95
C ALA A 14 1.24 -18.25 -7.11
N LEU A 15 0.94 -17.78 -8.32
CA LEU A 15 1.77 -17.97 -9.52
C LEU A 15 2.90 -16.95 -9.63
N ALA A 16 2.75 -15.78 -9.00
CA ALA A 16 3.78 -14.74 -8.99
C ALA A 16 4.91 -15.07 -8.01
N GLU A 17 6.15 -14.73 -8.38
CA GLU A 17 7.30 -14.84 -7.48
C GLU A 17 7.30 -13.76 -6.40
N ARG A 18 6.88 -12.54 -6.78
CA ARG A 18 6.82 -11.36 -5.90
C ARG A 18 5.53 -10.61 -6.13
N THR A 19 4.93 -10.11 -5.05
CA THR A 19 3.67 -9.38 -5.11
C THR A 19 3.79 -8.03 -4.42
N LEU A 20 3.33 -6.97 -5.09
CA LEU A 20 3.28 -5.63 -4.54
C LEU A 20 1.82 -5.24 -4.23
N MET A 21 1.51 -5.06 -2.95
CA MET A 21 0.21 -4.62 -2.48
C MET A 21 0.19 -3.09 -2.33
N ILE A 22 -0.73 -2.43 -3.05
CA ILE A 22 -0.89 -0.97 -2.99
C ILE A 22 -2.02 -0.60 -2.03
N VAL A 23 -1.73 0.23 -1.05
CA VAL A 23 -2.68 0.70 -0.02
C VAL A 23 -2.93 2.20 -0.19
N ARG A 24 -4.19 2.65 -0.18
CA ARG A 24 -4.50 4.08 -0.24
C ARG A 24 -4.41 4.73 1.15
N TRP A 25 -3.54 5.72 1.28
CA TRP A 25 -3.39 6.49 2.50
C TRP A 25 -4.71 7.12 2.96
N ALA A 26 -4.99 7.07 4.26
CA ALA A 26 -6.21 7.57 4.93
C ALA A 26 -7.56 7.06 4.39
N LYS A 27 -7.58 6.13 3.42
CA LYS A 27 -8.81 5.52 2.88
C LYS A 27 -8.91 4.05 3.21
N THR A 28 -7.80 3.31 3.13
CA THR A 28 -7.79 1.89 3.46
C THR A 28 -7.50 1.71 4.95
N SER A 29 -8.36 1.00 5.66
CA SER A 29 -8.17 0.74 7.09
C SER A 29 -7.04 -0.27 7.33
N ARG A 30 -6.35 -0.15 8.47
CA ARG A 30 -5.29 -1.10 8.86
C ARG A 30 -5.80 -2.54 8.89
N ARG A 31 -6.99 -2.75 9.45
CA ARG A 31 -7.66 -4.06 9.50
C ARG A 31 -7.90 -4.67 8.12
N ALA A 32 -8.32 -3.85 7.14
CA ALA A 32 -8.51 -4.33 5.77
C ALA A 32 -7.18 -4.76 5.13
N VAL A 33 -6.08 -4.07 5.45
CA VAL A 33 -4.73 -4.45 5.00
C VAL A 33 -4.29 -5.76 5.65
N GLU A 34 -4.40 -5.87 6.98
CA GLU A 34 -4.06 -7.07 7.74
C GLU A 34 -4.82 -8.31 7.22
N PHE A 35 -6.13 -8.18 7.04
CA PHE A 35 -6.98 -9.23 6.50
C PHE A 35 -6.58 -9.66 5.07
N SER A 36 -6.25 -8.69 4.22
CA SER A 36 -5.80 -8.97 2.85
C SER A 36 -4.45 -9.68 2.85
N LEU A 37 -3.49 -9.25 3.68
CA LEU A 37 -2.19 -9.90 3.83
C LEU A 37 -2.33 -11.34 4.34
N GLN A 38 -3.21 -11.57 5.31
CA GLN A 38 -3.47 -12.91 5.83
C GLN A 38 -4.00 -13.84 4.73
N ARG A 39 -4.97 -13.37 3.92
CA ARG A 39 -5.44 -14.14 2.76
C ARG A 39 -4.33 -14.43 1.76
N LEU A 40 -3.54 -13.43 1.37
CA LEU A 40 -2.49 -13.62 0.37
C LEU A 40 -1.37 -14.57 0.84
N LYS A 41 -0.98 -14.49 2.11
CA LYS A 41 0.01 -15.41 2.71
C LYS A 41 -0.48 -16.86 2.76
N SER A 42 -1.79 -17.08 2.87
CA SER A 42 -2.36 -18.43 2.85
C SER A 42 -2.28 -19.11 1.48
N ALA A 43 -2.15 -18.32 0.39
CA ALA A 43 -2.09 -18.85 -0.97
C ALA A 43 -0.71 -19.45 -1.31
N ARG A 44 0.36 -18.81 -0.82
CA ARG A 44 1.76 -19.26 -0.92
C ARG A 44 2.61 -18.40 0.01
N ASN A 45 3.79 -18.88 0.40
CA ASN A 45 4.80 -18.09 1.11
C ASN A 45 5.47 -17.04 0.19
N ALA A 46 4.67 -16.33 -0.61
CA ALA A 46 5.11 -15.34 -1.56
C ALA A 46 5.62 -14.10 -0.82
N GLU A 47 6.68 -13.50 -1.34
CA GLU A 47 7.23 -12.25 -0.82
C GLU A 47 6.25 -11.11 -1.18
N ILE A 48 5.57 -10.58 -0.16
CA ILE A 48 4.58 -9.50 -0.33
C ILE A 48 5.16 -8.20 0.23
N SER A 49 5.45 -7.26 -0.67
CA SER A 49 5.80 -5.89 -0.31
C SER A 49 4.54 -5.01 -0.28
N VAL A 50 4.51 -4.02 0.61
CA VAL A 50 3.38 -3.09 0.72
C VAL A 50 3.84 -1.68 0.39
N ALA A 51 3.16 -1.03 -0.56
CA ALA A 51 3.38 0.36 -0.92
C ALA A 51 2.17 1.21 -0.53
N ILE A 52 2.39 2.31 0.18
CA ILE A 52 1.34 3.28 0.49
C ILE A 52 1.31 4.34 -0.61
N ASN A 53 0.17 4.48 -1.28
CA ASN A 53 -0.03 5.42 -2.37
C ASN A 53 -0.90 6.61 -1.91
N ASN A 54 -0.73 7.73 -2.61
CA ASN A 54 -1.48 8.97 -2.44
C ASN A 54 -1.39 9.55 -1.02
N VAL A 55 -0.21 9.39 -0.40
CA VAL A 55 0.12 10.02 0.88
C VAL A 55 0.07 11.53 0.68
N LYS A 56 -0.57 12.25 1.62
CA LYS A 56 -0.52 13.71 1.66
C LYS A 56 0.57 14.13 2.64
N PRO A 57 1.78 14.52 2.19
CA PRO A 57 2.92 14.71 3.09
C PRO A 57 2.67 15.76 4.18
N LYS A 58 1.99 16.86 3.83
CA LYS A 58 1.63 17.92 4.79
C LYS A 58 0.80 17.40 5.97
N ARG A 59 -0.06 16.41 5.75
CA ARG A 59 -0.86 15.77 6.80
C ARG A 59 -0.10 14.61 7.46
N HIS A 60 0.68 13.85 6.68
CA HIS A 60 1.51 12.77 7.19
C HIS A 60 2.54 13.26 8.22
N ALA A 61 3.17 14.41 7.96
CA ALA A 61 4.12 15.06 8.86
C ALA A 61 3.51 15.50 10.21
N GLN A 62 2.19 15.63 10.31
CA GLN A 62 1.50 15.99 11.56
C GLN A 62 1.44 14.82 12.55
N TYR A 63 1.69 13.59 12.09
CA TYR A 63 1.65 12.40 12.92
C TYR A 63 3.02 12.02 13.51
N SER A 64 4.02 12.90 13.40
CA SER A 64 5.37 12.73 13.96
C SER A 64 6.03 11.39 13.61
N PHE A 65 5.73 10.85 12.43
CA PHE A 65 6.41 9.64 11.95
C PHE A 65 7.83 9.98 11.51
N SER A 66 8.81 9.12 11.83
CA SER A 66 10.22 9.29 11.47
C SER A 66 10.46 9.36 9.95
N ASP A 67 9.57 8.78 9.15
CA ASP A 67 9.62 8.82 7.69
C ASP A 67 9.07 10.14 7.10
N SER A 68 8.50 11.02 7.92
CA SER A 68 7.90 12.28 7.47
C SER A 68 8.91 13.21 6.80
N GLU A 69 10.18 13.14 7.23
CA GLU A 69 11.29 13.93 6.67
C GLU A 69 11.68 13.46 5.27
N LEU A 70 11.40 12.20 4.91
CA LEU A 70 11.68 11.66 3.58
C LEU A 70 10.83 12.34 2.50
N PHE A 71 9.68 12.92 2.86
CA PHE A 71 8.83 13.67 1.92
C PHE A 71 9.34 15.11 1.70
N ALA A 72 10.63 15.25 1.40
CA ALA A 72 11.28 16.51 1.10
C ALA A 72 10.61 17.24 -0.09
N ARG A 73 10.74 18.58 -0.13
CA ARG A 73 10.25 19.41 -1.24
C ARG A 73 10.68 18.91 -2.63
N SER A 74 11.85 18.27 -2.73
CA SER A 74 12.38 17.70 -3.98
C SER A 74 11.57 16.51 -4.50
N LEU A 75 10.88 15.75 -3.65
CA LEU A 75 10.02 14.64 -4.05
C LEU A 75 8.59 15.08 -4.37
N MET A 76 8.15 16.25 -3.89
CA MET A 76 6.86 16.85 -4.23
C MET A 76 6.72 17.14 -5.74
N LYS A 77 7.83 17.22 -6.49
CA LYS A 77 7.81 17.45 -7.95
C LYS A 77 7.02 16.39 -8.73
N TYR A 78 6.91 15.18 -8.18
CA TYR A 78 6.16 14.07 -8.77
C TYR A 78 4.67 14.08 -8.36
N TYR A 79 4.30 14.91 -7.38
CA TYR A 79 2.96 15.04 -6.83
C TYR A 79 2.31 16.35 -7.28
N ASN A 80 2.22 16.56 -8.60
CA ASN A 80 1.49 17.71 -9.14
C ASN A 80 -0.02 17.42 -9.12
N PHE A 81 -0.65 17.59 -7.95
CA PHE A 81 -2.10 17.52 -7.83
C PHE A 81 -2.71 18.74 -8.51
N LYS A 82 -3.18 18.59 -9.75
CA LYS A 82 -4.17 19.53 -10.31
C LYS A 82 -5.43 19.43 -9.46
N THR A 83 -5.70 20.48 -8.71
CA THR A 83 -7.00 20.75 -8.04
C THR A 83 -8.10 20.93 -9.05
#